data_AF-B8L2D8-F1
#
_entry.id   AF-B8L2D8-F1
#
_cell.length_a   1.000
_cell.length_b   1.000
_cell.length_c   1.000
_cell.angle_alpha   90.00
_cell.angle_beta   90.00
_cell.angle_gamma   90.00
#
_symmetry.space_group_name_H-M   'P 1'
#
loop_
_entity.id
_entity.type
_entity.pdbx_description
1 polymer ?
#
loop_
_entity_poly.entity_id
_entity_poly.type
_entity_poly.pdbx_seq_one_letter_code
_entity_poly.pdbx_strand_id
1 'polypeptide(L)'
;MKLSALMLALLCTASLPALAQSHSDTRRNRDGSMDIRHSDGSSTRITRDLSKRVIAEHSNGSRSVTTTDLSGRKRTTYSDGSYSDTTTDLSGRIITQYSNGARSTSTRDLSGRWRTEYSDGSYSTSVQDLSGNWRTTASGGMAARHPERGFGKKR
;
A
#
# COMPACT_ATOMS: atom_id res chain seq x y z
N MET A 1 17.92 4.33 6.07
CA MET A 1 16.44 4.48 6.20
C MET A 1 15.81 3.74 5.04
N LYS A 2 15.29 2.52 5.25
CA LYS A 2 14.71 1.70 4.19
C LYS A 2 13.20 1.91 4.20
N LEU A 3 12.73 2.82 3.34
CA LEU A 3 11.31 3.03 3.08
C LEU A 3 10.78 1.78 2.36
N SER A 4 10.04 0.93 3.08
CA SER A 4 9.34 -0.22 2.51
C SER A 4 8.15 0.29 1.67
N ALA A 5 8.47 0.74 0.46
CA ALA A 5 7.56 1.38 -0.49
C ALA A 5 6.69 0.38 -1.27
N LEU A 6 6.24 -0.70 -0.64
CA LEU A 6 5.67 -1.82 -1.37
C LEU A 6 4.27 -2.23 -0.91
N MET A 7 3.42 -1.30 -0.46
CA MET A 7 1.99 -1.63 -0.27
C MET A 7 1.03 -0.47 -0.54
N LEU A 8 1.16 0.13 -1.72
CA LEU A 8 0.17 1.11 -2.17
C LEU A 8 -0.16 0.99 -3.66
N ALA A 9 -0.22 -0.24 -4.16
CA ALA A 9 -0.57 -0.49 -5.56
C ALA A 9 -2.08 -0.71 -5.81
N LEU A 10 -2.97 -0.61 -4.80
CA LEU A 10 -4.41 -0.72 -5.13
C LEU A 10 -5.46 -0.04 -4.23
N LEU A 11 -5.15 0.55 -3.08
CA LEU A 11 -6.17 1.28 -2.31
C LEU A 11 -5.57 2.55 -1.68
N CYS A 12 -6.25 3.67 -1.90
CA CYS A 12 -6.05 5.00 -1.29
C CYS A 12 -5.05 5.94 -1.99
N THR A 13 -5.51 6.57 -3.07
CA THR A 13 -5.17 7.97 -3.34
C THR A 13 -5.89 8.85 -2.30
N ALA A 14 -5.29 9.09 -1.14
CA ALA A 14 -5.23 10.45 -0.59
C ALA A 14 -4.19 10.57 0.55
N SER A 15 -3.39 11.62 0.43
CA SER A 15 -2.79 12.49 1.46
C SER A 15 -2.38 11.92 2.83
N LEU A 16 -1.08 11.96 3.11
CA LEU A 16 -0.47 12.12 4.44
C LEU A 16 -0.07 13.61 4.67
N PRO A 17 0.02 14.14 5.92
CA PRO A 17 0.08 15.58 6.16
C PRO A 17 1.49 16.19 6.36
N ALA A 18 1.63 17.43 5.88
CA ALA A 18 2.49 18.53 6.33
C ALA A 18 4.03 18.48 6.12
N LEU A 19 4.50 18.10 4.93
CA LEU A 19 5.67 18.71 4.26
C LEU A 19 5.40 18.63 2.75
N ALA A 20 5.03 19.76 2.13
CA ALA A 20 4.47 19.87 0.79
C ALA A 20 3.20 19.02 0.57
N GLN A 21 2.05 19.67 0.34
CA GLN A 21 0.90 18.96 -0.21
C GLN A 21 1.32 18.44 -1.60
N SER A 22 1.75 17.18 -1.66
CA SER A 22 2.10 16.56 -2.93
C SER A 22 0.82 16.35 -3.71
N HIS A 23 0.52 17.31 -4.57
CA HIS A 23 -0.64 17.27 -5.45
C HIS A 23 -0.26 16.38 -6.63
N SER A 24 -1.02 15.30 -6.82
CA SER A 24 -0.89 14.44 -7.98
C SER A 24 -2.03 14.69 -8.95
N ASP A 25 -1.72 15.09 -10.17
CA ASP A 25 -2.69 15.18 -11.26
C ASP A 25 -2.83 13.80 -11.93
N THR A 26 -4.07 13.33 -12.10
CA THR A 26 -4.36 12.07 -12.76
C THR A 26 -5.13 12.33 -14.05
N ARG A 27 -4.55 11.92 -15.17
CA ARG A 27 -5.14 12.03 -16.50
C ARG A 27 -5.42 10.65 -17.08
N ARG A 28 -6.65 10.43 -17.56
CA ARG A 28 -6.96 9.28 -18.43
C ARG A 28 -6.72 9.64 -19.88
N ASN A 29 -6.03 8.77 -20.59
CA ASN A 29 -5.70 8.93 -22.00
C ASN A 29 -6.71 8.17 -22.88
N ARG A 30 -6.78 8.53 -24.17
CA ARG A 30 -7.70 7.91 -25.13
C ARG A 30 -7.37 6.45 -25.44
N ASP A 31 -6.12 6.06 -25.28
CA ASP A 31 -5.65 4.67 -25.40
C ASP A 31 -5.99 3.81 -24.17
N GLY A 32 -6.71 4.37 -23.19
CA GLY A 32 -7.10 3.68 -21.96
C GLY A 32 -6.00 3.66 -20.88
N SER A 33 -4.83 4.22 -21.16
CA SER A 33 -3.77 4.41 -20.16
C SER A 33 -4.13 5.55 -19.20
N MET A 34 -3.45 5.58 -18.06
CA MET A 34 -3.58 6.60 -17.04
C MET A 34 -2.21 7.15 -16.70
N ASP A 35 -2.05 8.47 -16.78
CA ASP A 35 -0.84 9.17 -16.38
C ASP A 35 -1.09 9.88 -15.05
N ILE A 36 -0.19 9.68 -14.10
CA ILE A 36 -0.18 10.35 -12.80
C ILE A 36 1.08 11.21 -12.76
N ARG A 37 0.94 12.52 -12.55
CA ARG A 37 2.06 13.44 -12.35
C ARG A 37 2.05 13.94 -10.94
N HIS A 38 3.16 13.78 -10.24
CA HIS A 38 3.34 14.25 -8.88
C HIS A 38 3.98 15.63 -8.88
N SER A 39 3.72 16.43 -7.84
CA SER A 39 4.25 17.80 -7.73
C SER A 39 5.78 17.86 -7.60
N ASP A 40 6.42 16.74 -7.25
CA ASP A 40 7.88 16.60 -7.21
C ASP A 40 8.50 16.38 -8.61
N GLY A 41 7.69 16.40 -9.67
CA GLY A 41 8.11 16.18 -11.05
C GLY A 41 8.19 14.71 -11.45
N SER A 42 8.00 13.77 -10.51
CA SER A 42 7.90 12.35 -10.85
C SER A 42 6.57 12.06 -11.54
N SER A 43 6.56 11.01 -12.37
CA SER A 43 5.33 10.59 -13.05
C SER A 43 5.24 9.08 -13.14
N THR A 44 4.01 8.58 -13.16
CA THR A 44 3.69 7.17 -13.35
C THR A 44 2.71 7.02 -14.50
N ARG A 45 3.00 6.13 -15.45
CA ARG A 45 2.06 5.71 -16.49
C ARG A 45 1.55 4.31 -16.16
N ILE A 46 0.24 4.15 -16.13
CA ILE A 46 -0.45 2.88 -15.90
C ILE A 46 -1.11 2.46 -17.20
N THR A 47 -0.73 1.29 -17.71
CA THR A 47 -1.35 0.67 -18.90
C THR A 47 -1.99 -0.67 -18.52
N ARG A 48 -2.96 -1.10 -19.33
CA ARG A 48 -3.51 -2.46 -19.28
C ARG A 48 -3.32 -3.11 -20.62
N ASP A 49 -2.73 -4.29 -20.65
CA ASP A 49 -2.60 -5.04 -21.89
C ASP A 49 -3.78 -5.98 -22.15
N LEU A 50 -3.79 -6.62 -23.32
CA LEU A 50 -4.82 -7.55 -23.76
C LEU A 50 -4.96 -8.77 -22.83
N SER A 51 -3.88 -9.14 -22.15
CA SER A 51 -3.86 -10.21 -21.14
C SER A 51 -4.35 -9.72 -19.77
N LYS A 52 -4.94 -8.52 -19.70
CA LYS A 52 -5.43 -7.86 -18.49
C LYS A 52 -4.35 -7.63 -17.43
N ARG A 53 -3.06 -7.67 -17.82
CA ARG A 53 -1.98 -7.30 -16.91
C ARG A 53 -2.00 -5.79 -16.76
N VAL A 54 -1.83 -5.33 -15.53
CA VAL A 54 -1.65 -3.91 -15.22
C VAL A 54 -0.16 -3.65 -15.16
N ILE A 55 0.30 -2.66 -15.91
CA ILE A 55 1.71 -2.28 -15.96
C ILE A 55 1.79 -0.86 -15.42
N ALA A 56 2.66 -0.62 -14.44
CA ALA A 56 3.00 0.73 -13.99
C ALA A 56 4.46 1.02 -14.31
N GLU A 57 4.70 2.11 -15.02
CA GLU A 57 6.04 2.60 -15.39
C GLU A 57 6.25 3.95 -14.75
N HIS A 58 7.37 4.11 -14.06
CA HIS A 58 7.72 5.34 -13.36
C HIS A 58 8.78 6.12 -14.16
N SER A 59 8.79 7.44 -14.04
CA SER A 59 9.75 8.31 -14.74
C SER A 59 11.21 8.06 -14.39
N ASN A 60 11.48 7.38 -13.27
CA ASN A 60 12.82 6.92 -12.88
C ASN A 60 13.24 5.62 -13.57
N GLY A 61 12.45 5.09 -14.51
CA GLY A 61 12.71 3.85 -15.25
C GLY A 61 12.30 2.58 -14.51
N SER A 62 11.86 2.66 -13.25
CA SER A 62 11.33 1.50 -12.55
C SER A 62 9.96 1.09 -13.10
N ARG A 63 9.68 -0.22 -13.06
CA ARG A 63 8.46 -0.80 -13.61
C ARG A 63 7.90 -1.87 -12.70
N SER A 64 6.58 -1.97 -12.63
CA SER A 64 5.89 -3.11 -12.02
C SER A 64 4.83 -3.68 -12.97
N VAL A 65 4.61 -4.99 -12.84
CA VAL A 65 3.58 -5.73 -13.60
C VAL A 65 2.72 -6.51 -12.63
N THR A 66 1.44 -6.22 -12.60
CA THR A 66 0.44 -6.95 -11.83
C THR A 66 -0.36 -7.88 -12.74
N THR A 67 -0.38 -9.17 -12.40
CA THR A 67 -1.25 -10.18 -13.00
C THR A 67 -2.27 -10.65 -11.99
N THR A 68 -3.43 -11.14 -12.46
CA THR A 68 -4.46 -11.75 -11.61
C THR A 68 -4.73 -13.14 -12.15
N ASP A 69 -4.60 -14.17 -11.30
CA ASP A 69 -4.92 -15.55 -11.68
C ASP A 69 -6.43 -15.84 -11.55
N LEU A 70 -6.85 -17.03 -11.97
CA LEU A 70 -8.26 -17.45 -11.97
C LEU A 70 -8.86 -17.53 -10.55
N SER A 71 -8.04 -17.66 -9.51
CA SER A 71 -8.49 -17.64 -8.11
C SER A 71 -8.68 -16.21 -7.59
N GLY A 72 -8.35 -15.20 -8.38
CA GLY A 72 -8.36 -13.79 -7.98
C GLY A 72 -7.11 -13.36 -7.22
N ARG A 73 -6.12 -14.24 -7.05
CA ARG A 73 -4.82 -13.87 -6.48
C ARG A 73 -4.07 -12.98 -7.45
N LYS A 74 -3.49 -11.90 -6.90
CA LYS A 74 -2.73 -10.91 -7.66
C LYS A 74 -1.25 -11.07 -7.38
N ARG A 75 -0.42 -11.17 -8.42
CA ARG A 75 1.03 -11.08 -8.29
C ARG A 75 1.52 -9.79 -8.89
N THR A 76 2.30 -9.02 -8.14
CA THR A 76 3.01 -7.84 -8.66
C THR A 76 4.50 -8.12 -8.66
N THR A 77 5.13 -8.06 -9.83
CA THR A 77 6.58 -8.22 -10.01
C THR A 77 7.18 -6.86 -10.34
N TYR A 78 8.29 -6.52 -9.69
CA TYR A 78 9.01 -5.26 -9.89
C TYR A 78 10.24 -5.49 -10.76
N SER A 79 10.74 -4.43 -11.40
CA SER A 79 11.88 -4.47 -12.30
C SER A 79 13.19 -4.89 -11.64
N ASP A 80 13.27 -4.82 -10.31
CA ASP A 80 14.40 -5.33 -9.51
C ASP A 80 14.32 -6.84 -9.20
N GLY A 81 13.29 -7.53 -9.72
CA GLY A 81 13.04 -8.95 -9.50
C GLY A 81 12.28 -9.28 -8.22
N SER A 82 12.04 -8.30 -7.34
CA SER A 82 11.18 -8.50 -6.17
C SER A 82 9.72 -8.72 -6.60
N TYR A 83 8.93 -9.34 -5.73
CA TYR A 83 7.50 -9.54 -5.99
C TYR A 83 6.66 -9.52 -4.73
N SER A 84 5.35 -9.32 -4.92
CA SER A 84 4.34 -9.53 -3.89
C SER A 84 3.14 -10.32 -4.41
N ASP A 85 2.59 -11.17 -3.56
CA ASP A 85 1.37 -11.93 -3.83
C ASP A 85 0.27 -11.46 -2.88
N THR A 86 -0.85 -11.02 -3.45
CA THR A 86 -2.01 -10.53 -2.69
C THR A 86 -3.22 -11.41 -2.92
N THR A 87 -3.88 -11.82 -1.84
CA THR A 87 -5.14 -12.55 -1.85
C THR A 87 -6.17 -11.82 -0.99
N THR A 88 -7.44 -12.05 -1.27
CA THR A 88 -8.55 -11.63 -0.40
C THR A 88 -9.25 -12.89 0.05
N ASP A 89 -9.39 -13.07 1.37
CA ASP A 89 -10.12 -14.22 1.92
C ASP A 89 -11.63 -13.95 1.97
N LEU A 90 -12.40 -14.98 2.33
CA LEU A 90 -13.87 -14.92 2.39
C LEU A 90 -14.40 -13.90 3.41
N SER A 91 -13.59 -13.50 4.40
CA SER A 91 -13.94 -12.45 5.36
C SER A 91 -13.68 -11.04 4.83
N GLY A 92 -13.20 -10.92 3.59
CA GLY A 92 -12.80 -9.65 2.99
C GLY A 92 -11.44 -9.14 3.47
N ARG A 93 -10.67 -9.97 4.19
CA ARG A 93 -9.33 -9.61 4.64
C ARG A 93 -8.34 -9.80 3.50
N ILE A 94 -7.53 -8.76 3.29
CA ILE A 94 -6.51 -8.71 2.24
C ILE A 94 -5.18 -9.14 2.85
N ILE A 95 -4.55 -10.16 2.28
CA ILE A 95 -3.27 -10.67 2.72
C ILE A 95 -2.26 -10.42 1.63
N THR A 96 -1.10 -9.89 1.98
CA THR A 96 0.03 -9.81 1.05
C THR A 96 1.29 -10.41 1.64
N GLN A 97 1.92 -11.29 0.86
CA GLN A 97 3.26 -11.81 1.09
C GLN A 97 4.25 -11.18 0.13
N TYR A 98 5.44 -10.87 0.63
CA TYR A 98 6.53 -10.29 -0.15
C TYR A 98 7.63 -11.32 -0.39
N SER A 99 8.39 -11.13 -1.46
CA SER A 99 9.49 -12.01 -1.84
C SER A 99 10.60 -12.11 -0.79
N ASN A 100 10.70 -11.14 0.13
CA ASN A 100 11.64 -11.16 1.26
C ASN A 100 11.11 -11.91 2.51
N GLY A 101 9.95 -12.57 2.41
CA GLY A 101 9.31 -13.31 3.49
C GLY A 101 8.44 -12.47 4.44
N ALA A 102 8.45 -11.14 4.30
CA ALA A 102 7.56 -10.29 5.07
C ALA A 102 6.10 -10.53 4.67
N ARG A 103 5.18 -10.18 5.57
CA ARG A 103 3.74 -10.30 5.35
C ARG A 103 3.00 -9.08 5.87
N SER A 104 1.93 -8.70 5.19
CA SER A 104 0.96 -7.74 5.71
C SER A 104 -0.46 -8.28 5.59
N THR A 105 -1.32 -7.82 6.48
CA THR A 105 -2.74 -8.19 6.53
C THR A 105 -3.58 -6.95 6.74
N SER A 106 -4.49 -6.66 5.82
CA SER A 106 -5.39 -5.51 5.87
C SER A 106 -6.83 -5.95 6.09
N THR A 107 -7.50 -5.33 7.05
CA THR A 107 -8.90 -5.56 7.41
C THR A 107 -9.64 -4.23 7.42
N ARG A 108 -10.94 -4.26 7.10
CA ARG A 108 -11.81 -3.11 7.18
C ARG A 108 -12.83 -3.33 8.28
N ASP A 109 -12.95 -2.38 9.19
CA ASP A 109 -13.98 -2.42 10.23
C ASP A 109 -15.32 -1.84 9.73
N LEU A 110 -16.37 -2.00 10.53
CA LEU A 110 -17.72 -1.53 10.20
C LEU A 110 -17.82 0.00 10.08
N SER A 111 -16.89 0.75 10.67
CA SER A 111 -16.81 2.21 10.50
C SER A 111 -16.16 2.61 9.17
N GLY A 112 -15.74 1.63 8.37
CA GLY A 112 -15.10 1.83 7.09
C GLY A 112 -13.60 2.10 7.20
N ARG A 113 -13.01 2.06 8.40
CA ARG A 113 -11.59 2.25 8.65
C ARG A 113 -10.82 0.98 8.32
N TRP A 114 -9.74 1.14 7.60
CA TRP A 114 -8.77 0.09 7.30
C TRP A 114 -7.72 0.01 8.41
N ARG A 115 -7.33 -1.22 8.76
CA ARG A 115 -6.14 -1.52 9.58
C ARG A 115 -5.27 -2.52 8.83
N THR A 116 -4.01 -2.17 8.61
CA THR A 116 -2.99 -3.00 8.01
C THR A 116 -1.93 -3.33 9.04
N GLU A 117 -1.74 -4.60 9.35
CA GLU A 117 -0.72 -5.10 10.26
C GLU A 117 0.42 -5.77 9.47
N TYR A 118 1.65 -5.56 9.90
CA TYR A 118 2.86 -6.08 9.29
C TYR A 118 3.50 -7.16 10.17
N SER A 119 4.26 -8.06 9.56
CA SER A 119 4.91 -9.18 10.27
C SER A 119 5.97 -8.75 11.30
N ASP A 120 6.41 -7.49 11.29
CA ASP A 120 7.30 -6.89 12.31
C ASP A 120 6.52 -6.27 13.50
N GLY A 121 5.20 -6.51 13.54
CA GLY A 121 4.26 -6.01 14.55
C GLY A 121 3.96 -4.52 14.46
N SER A 122 4.46 -3.82 13.44
CA SER A 122 3.95 -2.49 13.09
C SER A 122 2.56 -2.59 12.47
N TYR A 123 1.82 -1.48 12.50
CA TYR A 123 0.52 -1.39 11.83
C TYR A 123 0.26 0.01 11.32
N SER A 124 -0.69 0.14 10.40
CA SER A 124 -1.25 1.42 9.99
C SER A 124 -2.76 1.36 9.99
N THR A 125 -3.40 2.51 10.20
CA THR A 125 -4.85 2.67 10.09
C THR A 125 -5.17 3.81 9.14
N SER A 126 -6.09 3.57 8.22
CA SER A 126 -6.52 4.55 7.23
C SER A 126 -8.04 4.71 7.26
N VAL A 127 -8.54 5.94 7.28
CA VAL A 127 -9.97 6.24 7.25
C VAL A 127 -10.23 7.36 6.24
N GLN A 128 -11.33 7.26 5.50
CA GLN A 128 -11.77 8.31 4.60
C GLN A 128 -12.78 9.19 5.34
N ASP A 129 -12.61 10.51 5.26
CA ASP A 129 -13.61 11.45 5.77
C ASP A 129 -14.75 11.67 4.77
N LEU A 130 -15.78 12.39 5.20
CA LEU A 130 -16.98 12.66 4.39
C LEU A 130 -16.67 13.49 3.13
N SER A 131 -15.55 14.23 3.12
CA SER A 131 -15.08 15.00 1.97
C SER A 131 -14.25 14.15 1.00
N GLY A 132 -14.08 12.85 1.29
CA GLY A 132 -13.33 11.91 0.47
C GLY A 132 -11.82 11.90 0.76
N ASN A 133 -11.33 12.65 1.74
CA ASN A 133 -9.91 12.68 2.07
C ASN A 133 -9.54 11.51 2.97
N TRP A 134 -8.43 10.85 2.68
CA TRP A 134 -7.88 9.81 3.54
C TRP A 134 -6.99 10.41 4.62
N ARG A 135 -7.12 9.88 5.83
CA ARG A 135 -6.20 10.08 6.95
C ARG A 135 -5.58 8.74 7.31
N THR A 136 -4.26 8.69 7.32
CA THR A 136 -3.50 7.48 7.68
C THR A 136 -2.61 7.75 8.88
N THR A 137 -2.58 6.80 9.82
CA THR A 137 -1.72 6.81 11.01
C THR A 137 -0.95 5.51 11.06
N ALA A 138 0.38 5.57 11.20
CA ALA A 138 1.23 4.39 11.34
C ALA A 138 1.75 4.27 12.78
N SER A 139 1.84 3.06 13.30
CA SER A 139 2.62 2.76 14.49
C SER A 139 4.06 2.46 14.09
N GLY A 140 5.02 3.00 14.85
CA GLY A 140 6.37 2.45 14.81
C GLY A 140 6.33 1.00 15.32
N GLY A 141 7.04 0.08 14.66
CA GLY A 141 7.04 -1.35 14.98
C GLY A 141 7.51 -1.71 16.39
N MET A 142 7.54 -3.01 16.69
CA MET A 142 7.59 -3.68 18.01
C MET A 142 8.53 -3.16 19.13
N ALA A 143 9.46 -2.22 18.94
CA ALA A 143 10.32 -1.72 20.01
C ALA A 143 9.67 -0.67 20.94
N ALA A 144 8.50 -0.11 20.62
CA ALA A 144 7.93 1.03 21.34
C ALA A 144 6.91 0.67 22.45
N ARG A 145 6.55 -0.60 22.65
CA ARG A 145 5.52 -1.00 23.62
C ARG A 145 5.88 -2.27 24.38
N HIS A 146 6.93 -2.17 25.21
CA HIS A 146 6.99 -2.97 26.43
C HIS A 146 6.63 -2.04 27.60
N PRO A 147 5.34 -1.85 27.96
CA PRO A 147 5.05 -1.47 29.33
C PRO A 147 5.48 -2.68 30.15
N GLU A 148 6.63 -2.58 30.81
CA GLU A 148 6.94 -3.52 31.88
C GLU A 148 5.69 -3.67 32.75
N ARG A 149 5.30 -4.93 32.94
CA ARG A 149 4.30 -5.30 33.91
C ARG A 149 4.73 -4.67 35.23
N GLY A 150 4.02 -3.64 35.66
CA GLY A 150 4.11 -3.16 37.02
C GLY A 150 3.64 -4.28 37.94
N PHE A 151 4.58 -4.97 38.57
CA PHE A 151 4.33 -5.59 39.86
C PHE A 151 5.38 -5.07 40.85
N GLY A 152 4.91 -4.25 41.79
CA GLY A 152 5.47 -4.12 43.12
C GLY A 152 6.75 -3.29 43.28
N LYS A 153 6.60 -2.09 43.86
CA LYS A 153 7.69 -1.37 44.52
C LYS A 153 8.22 -2.18 45.73
N LYS A 154 9.54 -2.25 45.82
CA LYS A 154 10.44 -2.08 46.98
C LYS A 154 9.96 -2.44 48.40
N ARG A 155 10.88 -3.17 49.05
CA ARG A 155 11.18 -3.36 50.49
C ARG A 155 10.58 -4.59 51.14
#